data_AF-A0A0K0DUI1-F1
#
_entry.id   AF-A0A0K0DUI1-F1
#
_cell.length_a   1.000
_cell.length_b   1.000
_cell.length_c   1.000
_cell.angle_alpha   90.00
_cell.angle_beta   90.00
_cell.angle_gamma   90.00
#
_symmetry.space_group_name_H-M   'P 1'
#
loop_
_entity.id
_entity.type
_entity.pdbx_description
1 polymer ?
#
loop_
_entity_poly.entity_id
_entity_poly.type
_entity_poly.pdbx_seq_one_letter_code
_entity_poly.pdbx_strand_id
1 'polypeptide(L)'
;MKYIAVAFIFFLIINVTYSGWRCTFCMEAVKLLEQYLVRNEGKIDGAVDYICDRLVGALGSIDGFCKLFLNQEIDKLIQGIKNNEPPNVVCQKVHYC
;
A
#
# COMPACT_ATOMS: atom_id res chain seq x y z
N MET A 1 3.88 -38.21 8.96
CA MET A 1 4.30 -37.12 9.89
C MET A 1 5.28 -36.13 9.27
N LYS A 2 6.33 -36.55 8.53
CA LYS A 2 7.26 -35.62 7.84
C LYS A 2 6.58 -34.64 6.85
N TYR A 3 5.63 -35.10 6.03
CA TYR A 3 4.95 -34.25 5.05
C TYR A 3 3.97 -33.23 5.67
N ILE A 4 3.38 -33.55 6.83
CA ILE A 4 2.47 -32.63 7.56
C ILE A 4 3.29 -31.47 8.14
N ALA A 5 4.46 -31.77 8.72
CA ALA A 5 5.38 -30.74 9.21
C ALA A 5 5.87 -29.84 8.07
N VAL A 6 6.18 -30.41 6.90
CA VAL A 6 6.58 -29.63 5.70
C VAL A 6 5.45 -28.74 5.20
N ALA A 7 4.20 -29.23 5.17
CA ALA A 7 3.05 -28.42 4.78
C ALA A 7 2.76 -27.27 5.77
N PHE A 8 2.90 -27.52 7.08
CA PHE A 8 2.73 -26.49 8.11
C PHE A 8 3.83 -25.42 8.05
N ILE A 9 5.07 -25.85 7.83
CA ILE A 9 6.20 -24.94 7.63
C ILE A 9 5.96 -24.09 6.38
N PHE A 10 5.58 -24.70 5.25
CA PHE A 10 5.28 -24.01 3.99
C PHE A 10 4.15 -22.96 4.16
N PHE A 11 3.11 -23.27 4.93
CA PHE A 11 2.02 -22.34 5.24
C PHE A 11 2.47 -21.12 6.05
N LEU A 12 3.39 -21.30 7.02
CA LEU A 12 3.93 -20.18 7.80
C LEU A 12 4.80 -19.25 6.95
N ILE A 13 5.64 -19.80 6.06
CA ILE A 13 6.52 -18.96 5.21
C ILE A 13 5.71 -18.07 4.27
N ILE A 14 4.60 -18.57 3.72
CA ILE A 14 3.74 -17.81 2.80
C ILE A 14 3.14 -16.58 3.49
N ASN A 15 2.69 -16.71 4.73
CA ASN A 15 2.07 -15.60 5.47
C ASN A 15 3.08 -14.48 5.79
N VAL A 16 4.31 -14.85 6.13
CA VAL A 16 5.38 -13.89 6.45
C VAL A 16 5.76 -13.05 5.23
N THR A 17 5.90 -13.67 4.05
CA THR A 17 6.20 -12.93 2.81
C THR A 17 5.02 -12.09 2.32
N TYR A 18 3.78 -12.52 2.55
CA TYR A 18 2.59 -11.77 2.12
C TYR A 18 2.39 -10.45 2.88
N SER A 19 2.78 -10.40 4.15
CA SER A 19 2.75 -9.17 4.95
C SER A 19 3.78 -8.14 4.47
N GLY A 20 4.99 -8.60 4.11
CA GLY A 20 6.09 -7.70 3.71
C GLY A 20 5.80 -6.90 2.44
N TRP A 21 5.29 -7.53 1.37
CA TRP A 21 5.05 -6.82 0.12
C TRP A 21 3.89 -5.81 0.22
N ARG A 22 2.83 -6.13 0.98
CA ARG A 22 1.70 -5.23 1.23
C ARG A 22 2.14 -3.98 2.00
N CYS A 23 3.01 -4.16 2.98
CA CYS A 23 3.54 -3.07 3.78
C CYS A 23 4.40 -2.12 2.92
N THR A 24 5.32 -2.67 2.14
CA THR A 24 6.12 -1.89 1.18
C THR A 24 5.24 -1.15 0.16
N PHE A 25 4.23 -1.83 -0.39
CA PHE A 25 3.30 -1.22 -1.34
C PHE A 25 2.56 -0.02 -0.74
N CYS A 26 2.00 -0.17 0.46
CA CYS A 26 1.34 0.93 1.15
C CYS A 26 2.32 2.08 1.46
N MET A 27 3.52 1.78 1.96
CA MET A 27 4.49 2.81 2.31
C MET A 27 4.92 3.63 1.10
N GLU A 28 5.13 3.01 -0.06
CA GLU A 28 5.42 3.71 -1.31
C GLU A 28 4.20 4.53 -1.78
N ALA A 29 2.99 4.00 -1.65
CA ALA A 29 1.77 4.75 -1.95
C ALA A 29 1.65 6.03 -1.10
N VAL A 30 1.92 5.95 0.21
CA VAL A 30 1.91 7.10 1.12
C VAL A 30 2.94 8.15 0.71
N LYS A 31 4.17 7.73 0.37
CA LYS A 31 5.22 8.65 -0.10
C LYS A 31 4.82 9.37 -1.39
N LEU A 32 4.26 8.64 -2.35
CA LEU A 32 3.80 9.20 -3.62
C LEU A 32 2.62 10.15 -3.42
N LEU A 33 1.70 9.80 -2.53
CA LEU A 33 0.56 10.64 -2.17
C LEU A 33 1.03 11.94 -1.50
N GLU A 34 1.98 11.87 -0.57
CA GLU A 34 2.58 13.06 0.06
C GLU A 34 3.23 13.97 -0.98
N GLN A 35 4.05 13.41 -1.89
CA GLN A 35 4.64 14.17 -2.99
C GLN A 35 3.58 14.79 -3.92
N TYR A 36 2.51 14.06 -4.21
CA TYR A 36 1.41 14.54 -5.03
C TYR A 36 0.69 15.72 -4.37
N LEU A 37 0.37 15.62 -3.07
CA LEU A 37 -0.29 16.69 -2.31
C LEU A 37 0.58 17.95 -2.28
N VAL A 38 1.89 17.82 -2.06
CA VAL A 38 2.82 18.96 -2.08
C VAL A 38 2.84 19.63 -3.45
N ARG A 39 2.87 18.86 -4.55
CA ARG A 39 2.90 19.39 -5.92
C ARG A 39 1.58 20.03 -6.36
N ASN A 40 0.46 19.56 -5.82
CA ASN A 40 -0.88 19.97 -6.24
C ASN A 40 -1.60 20.82 -5.20
N GLU A 41 -0.86 21.48 -4.29
CA GLU A 41 -1.41 22.39 -3.28
C GLU A 41 -2.49 21.74 -2.41
N GLY A 42 -2.32 20.45 -2.10
CA GLY A 42 -3.25 19.65 -1.29
C GLY A 42 -4.48 19.15 -2.04
N LYS A 43 -4.62 19.39 -3.34
CA LYS A 43 -5.68 18.80 -4.17
C LYS A 43 -5.47 17.30 -4.33
N ILE A 44 -6.56 16.56 -4.50
CA ILE A 44 -6.57 15.09 -4.60
C ILE A 44 -7.06 14.59 -5.98
N ASP A 45 -7.48 15.50 -6.85
CA ASP A 45 -8.05 15.18 -8.16
C ASP A 45 -7.04 14.49 -9.09
N GLY A 46 -7.18 13.18 -9.25
CA GLY A 46 -6.23 12.37 -10.04
C GLY A 46 -5.04 11.85 -9.24
N ALA A 47 -5.03 12.01 -7.90
CA ALA A 47 -4.02 11.42 -7.03
C ALA A 47 -3.97 9.88 -7.19
N VAL A 48 -5.15 9.23 -7.25
CA VAL A 48 -5.27 7.78 -7.39
C VAL A 48 -4.59 7.30 -8.67
N ASP A 49 -4.92 7.88 -9.81
CA ASP A 49 -4.34 7.52 -11.10
C ASP A 49 -2.82 7.78 -11.11
N TYR A 50 -2.38 8.94 -10.62
CA TYR A 50 -0.96 9.27 -10.53
C TYR A 50 -0.16 8.26 -9.71
N ILE A 51 -0.68 7.87 -8.53
CA ILE A 51 0.00 6.95 -7.63
C ILE A 51 0.04 5.55 -8.25
N CYS A 52 -1.08 5.08 -8.82
CA CYS A 52 -1.14 3.75 -9.43
C CYS A 52 -0.25 3.63 -10.67
N ASP A 53 -0.26 4.64 -11.55
CA ASP A 53 0.64 4.67 -12.71
C ASP A 53 2.12 4.61 -12.29
N ARG A 54 2.47 5.22 -11.14
CA ARG A 54 3.85 5.20 -10.61
C ARG A 54 4.21 3.91 -9.88
N LEU A 55 3.27 3.28 -9.18
CA LEU A 55 3.53 2.07 -8.41
C LEU A 55 3.63 0.82 -9.28
N VAL A 56 2.72 0.68 -10.25
CA VAL A 56 2.58 -0.57 -11.02
C VAL A 56 2.87 -0.40 -12.51
N GLY A 57 2.97 0.83 -13.02
CA GLY A 57 3.21 1.10 -14.43
C GLY A 57 2.13 0.49 -15.34
N ALA A 58 2.49 0.17 -16.58
CA ALA A 58 1.58 -0.40 -17.58
C ALA A 58 1.13 -1.86 -17.30
N LEU A 59 1.41 -2.39 -16.11
CA LEU A 59 0.95 -3.71 -15.67
C LEU A 59 -0.54 -3.61 -15.28
N GLY A 60 -1.41 -3.51 -16.28
CA GLY A 60 -2.84 -3.26 -16.11
C GLY A 60 -3.56 -4.24 -15.16
N SER A 61 -3.03 -5.45 -14.97
CA SER A 61 -3.57 -6.43 -14.03
C SER A 61 -3.44 -6.01 -12.55
N ILE A 62 -2.48 -5.15 -12.22
CA ILE A 62 -2.23 -4.69 -10.83
C ILE A 62 -2.82 -3.29 -10.61
N ASP A 63 -3.05 -2.52 -11.68
CA ASP A 63 -3.70 -1.20 -11.61
C ASP A 63 -5.07 -1.26 -10.93
N GLY A 64 -5.89 -2.25 -11.28
CA GLY A 64 -7.19 -2.46 -10.62
C GLY A 64 -7.09 -2.68 -9.11
N PHE A 65 -6.08 -3.43 -8.66
CA PHE A 65 -5.83 -3.63 -7.23
C PHE A 65 -5.36 -2.33 -6.56
N CYS A 66 -4.46 -1.59 -7.20
CA CYS A 66 -3.98 -0.32 -6.68
C CYS A 66 -5.12 0.70 -6.52
N LYS A 67 -5.94 0.85 -7.55
CA LYS A 67 -7.09 1.76 -7.54
C LYS A 67 -8.08 1.37 -6.46
N LEU A 68 -8.36 0.07 -6.30
CA LEU A 68 -9.22 -0.42 -5.22
C LEU A 68 -8.66 -0.05 -3.84
N PHE A 69 -7.37 -0.30 -3.59
CA PHE A 69 -6.72 0.05 -2.34
C PHE A 69 -6.80 1.55 -2.04
N LEU A 70 -6.40 2.40 -3.00
CA LEU A 70 -6.43 3.84 -2.79
C LEU A 70 -7.85 4.36 -2.63
N ASN A 71 -8.80 3.93 -3.46
CA ASN A 71 -10.20 4.37 -3.31
C ASN A 71 -10.80 4.01 -1.93
N GLN A 72 -10.32 2.95 -1.28
CA GLN A 72 -10.77 2.56 0.05
C GLN A 72 -10.06 3.30 1.18
N GLU A 73 -8.76 3.55 1.03
CA GLU A 73 -7.92 3.99 2.14
C GLU A 73 -7.38 5.42 2.00
N ILE A 74 -7.50 6.07 0.84
CA ILE A 74 -6.87 7.37 0.53
C ILE A 74 -7.18 8.44 1.57
N ASP A 75 -8.41 8.51 2.08
CA ASP A 75 -8.77 9.49 3.12
C ASP A 75 -7.98 9.29 4.41
N LYS A 76 -7.79 8.03 4.84
CA LYS A 76 -6.98 7.69 6.02
C LYS A 76 -5.51 7.95 5.76
N LEU A 77 -5.02 7.67 4.56
CA LEU A 77 -3.64 7.98 4.17
C LEU A 77 -3.39 9.49 4.20
N ILE A 78 -4.29 10.30 3.62
CA ILE A 78 -4.24 11.76 3.65
C ILE A 78 -4.27 12.27 5.10
N GLN A 79 -5.14 11.71 5.95
CA GLN A 79 -5.22 12.11 7.35
C GLN A 79 -3.91 11.81 8.08
N GLY A 80 -3.31 10.64 7.86
CA GLY A 80 -2.00 10.28 8.41
C GLY A 80 -0.90 11.25 7.97
N ILE A 81 -0.88 11.61 6.68
CA ILE A 81 0.05 12.60 6.13
C ILE A 81 -0.14 13.97 6.78
N LYS A 82 -1.40 14.44 6.91
CA LYS A 82 -1.71 15.72 7.57
C LYS A 82 -1.28 15.75 9.04
N ASN A 83 -1.29 14.58 9.71
CA ASN A 83 -0.81 14.42 11.07
C ASN A 83 0.72 14.31 11.18
N ASN A 84 1.47 14.39 10.08
CA ASN A 84 2.91 14.16 9.99
C ASN A 84 3.34 12.78 10.51
N GLU A 85 2.47 11.77 10.31
CA GLU A 85 2.78 10.40 10.70
C GLU A 85 3.72 9.76 9.68
N PRO A 86 4.75 9.00 10.11
CA PRO A 86 5.63 8.31 9.18
C PRO A 86 4.87 7.22 8.40
N PRO A 87 5.24 6.92 7.14
CA PRO A 87 4.51 5.98 6.29
C PRO A 87 4.22 4.61 6.94
N ASN A 88 5.15 4.09 7.74
CA ASN A 88 4.95 2.84 8.46
C ASN A 88 3.76 2.89 9.44
N VAL A 89 3.62 4.00 10.19
CA VAL A 89 2.52 4.17 11.15
C VAL A 89 1.19 4.31 10.43
N VAL A 90 1.16 5.06 9.32
CA VAL A 90 -0.03 5.19 8.47
C VAL A 90 -0.46 3.82 7.93
N CYS A 91 0.50 3.03 7.44
CA CYS A 91 0.23 1.71 6.87
C CYS A 91 -0.19 0.64 7.89
N GLN A 92 0.24 0.77 9.15
CA GLN A 92 -0.27 -0.04 10.26
C GLN A 92 -1.74 0.25 10.56
N LYS A 93 -2.15 1.53 10.49
CA LYS A 93 -3.55 1.94 10.75
C LYS A 93 -4.54 1.41 9.71
N VAL A 94 -4.07 1.16 8.49
CA VAL A 94 -4.88 0.57 7.41
C VAL A 94 -4.68 -0.95 7.29
N HIS A 95 -3.91 -1.56 8.20
CA HIS A 95 -3.65 -3.02 8.24
C HIS A 95 -2.95 -3.57 6.98
N TYR A 96 -2.09 -2.75 6.37
CA TYR A 96 -1.17 -3.17 5.30
C TYR A 96 0.24 -3.47 5.81
N CYS A 97 0.58 -2.86 6.95
CA CYS A 97 1.54 -3.32 7.94
C CYS A 97 0.76 -3.62 9.24
#